data_AF-A0A2G6DV59-F1
#
_entry.id   AF-A0A2G6DV59-F1
#
_cell.length_a   1.000
_cell.length_b   1.000
_cell.length_c   1.000
_cell.angle_alpha   90.00
_cell.angle_beta   90.00
_cell.angle_gamma   90.00
#
_symmetry.space_group_name_H-M   'P 1'
#
loop_
_entity.id
_entity.type
_entity.pdbx_description
1 polymer ?
#
loop_
_entity_poly.entity_id
_entity_poly.type
_entity_poly.pdbx_seq_one_letter_code
_entity_poly.pdbx_strand_id
1 'polypeptide(L)'
;AAVGSLLGLVSGLPLPSWLLLLILAAAVAGMLPWAAQLGAAALVRLLRTRRVPAVLSVLSGGVCARAWWAAHAWMAVTWLPYGLSLWLLLTGFDAQVRLGPALATFALAWVGGFLVLIAPAGVGPRDAIMAALLLPAVSVTGDGLTASSVVLASAVASRLTTTVGDVVMALGSLAVRRAMRRGESAPAG
;
A
#
# COMPACT_ATOMS: atom_id res chain seq x y z
N ALA A 1 14.20 -4.72 17.33
CA ALA A 1 13.43 -5.95 17.00
C ALA A 1 12.77 -5.90 15.60
N ALA A 2 12.01 -4.85 15.26
CA ALA A 2 11.33 -4.74 13.95
C ALA A 2 12.29 -4.65 12.74
N VAL A 3 13.40 -3.90 12.84
CA VAL A 3 14.43 -3.78 11.79
C VAL A 3 15.10 -5.13 11.49
N GLY A 4 15.39 -5.93 12.52
CA GLY A 4 15.97 -7.27 12.34
C GLY A 4 15.00 -8.26 11.68
N SER A 5 13.69 -8.06 11.86
CA SER A 5 12.66 -8.90 11.24
C SER A 5 12.43 -8.53 9.77
N LEU A 6 12.52 -7.24 9.44
CA LEU A 6 12.54 -6.74 8.05
C LEU A 6 13.79 -7.21 7.30
N LEU A 7 14.96 -7.14 7.93
CA LEU A 7 16.20 -7.65 7.36
C LEU A 7 16.14 -9.17 7.14
N GLY A 8 15.53 -9.94 8.05
CA GLY A 8 15.31 -11.37 7.91
C GLY A 8 14.41 -11.76 6.72
N LEU A 9 13.31 -11.02 6.54
CA LEU A 9 12.38 -11.18 5.41
C LEU A 9 13.06 -10.87 4.07
N VAL A 10 13.90 -9.84 4.06
CA VAL A 10 14.64 -9.37 2.89
C VAL A 10 15.83 -10.28 2.56
N SER A 11 16.50 -10.86 3.57
CA SER A 11 17.58 -11.84 3.40
C SER A 11 17.12 -13.22 2.91
N GLY A 12 15.82 -13.52 2.98
CA GLY A 12 15.23 -14.74 2.42
C GLY A 12 14.99 -14.67 0.90
N LEU A 13 15.08 -13.48 0.30
CA LEU A 13 15.12 -13.34 -1.14
C LEU A 13 16.51 -13.78 -1.63
N PRO A 14 16.64 -14.49 -2.77
CA PRO A 14 17.93 -14.88 -3.35
C PRO A 14 18.65 -13.65 -3.97
N LEU A 15 18.48 -12.47 -3.38
CA LEU A 15 19.10 -11.24 -3.81
C LEU A 15 20.33 -11.00 -2.94
N PRO A 16 21.49 -10.70 -3.54
CA PRO A 16 22.67 -10.40 -2.76
C PRO A 16 22.45 -9.11 -1.93
N SER A 17 23.02 -9.05 -0.73
CA SER A 17 22.80 -7.97 0.25
C SER A 17 23.07 -6.56 -0.30
N TRP A 18 24.02 -6.42 -1.24
CA TRP A 18 24.29 -5.14 -1.91
C TRP A 18 23.10 -4.66 -2.75
N LEU A 19 22.36 -5.56 -3.39
CA LEU A 19 21.19 -5.20 -4.19
C LEU A 19 20.04 -4.74 -3.30
N LEU A 20 19.91 -5.34 -2.11
CA LEU A 20 18.94 -4.92 -1.10
C LEU A 20 19.25 -3.52 -0.58
N LEU A 21 20.53 -3.21 -0.37
CA LEU A 21 20.98 -1.86 -0.03
C LEU A 21 20.71 -0.86 -1.16
N LEU A 22 20.91 -1.24 -2.42
CA LEU A 22 20.58 -0.40 -3.57
C LEU A 22 19.07 -0.16 -3.71
N ILE A 23 18.24 -1.18 -3.52
CA ILE A 23 16.77 -1.05 -3.53
C ILE A 23 16.33 -0.12 -2.40
N LEU A 24 16.88 -0.30 -1.20
CA LEU A 24 16.60 0.58 -0.07
C LEU A 24 17.04 2.02 -0.35
N ALA A 25 18.25 2.21 -0.87
CA ALA A 25 18.77 3.53 -1.23
C ALA A 25 17.91 4.19 -2.33
N ALA A 26 17.49 3.44 -3.34
CA ALA A 26 16.61 3.92 -4.39
C ALA A 26 15.21 4.26 -3.85
N ALA A 27 14.66 3.48 -2.93
CA ALA A 27 13.39 3.77 -2.27
C ALA A 27 13.49 5.07 -1.45
N VAL A 28 14.54 5.22 -0.64
CA VAL A 28 14.80 6.45 0.15
C VAL A 28 15.02 7.64 -0.77
N ALA A 29 15.78 7.49 -1.86
CA ALA A 29 16.00 8.54 -2.84
C ALA A 29 14.69 8.95 -3.54
N GLY A 30 13.84 7.99 -3.88
CA GLY A 30 12.51 8.22 -4.47
C GLY A 30 11.55 8.95 -3.53
N MET A 31 11.72 8.82 -2.21
CA MET A 31 10.99 9.59 -1.20
C MET A 31 11.49 11.03 -1.07
N LEU A 32 12.54 11.44 -1.77
CA LEU A 32 13.01 12.82 -1.73
C LEU A 32 12.20 13.68 -2.71
N PRO A 33 11.82 14.92 -2.31
CA PRO A 33 10.98 15.78 -3.15
C PRO A 33 11.67 16.12 -4.48
N TRP A 34 13.01 16.14 -4.53
CA TRP A 34 13.76 16.38 -5.75
C TRP A 34 13.60 15.23 -6.77
N ALA A 35 13.56 13.97 -6.32
CA ALA A 35 13.42 12.83 -7.22
C ALA A 35 12.04 12.82 -7.90
N ALA A 36 11.01 13.15 -7.13
CA ALA A 36 9.65 13.31 -7.66
C ALA A 36 9.54 14.48 -8.64
N GLN A 37 10.20 15.60 -8.36
CA GLN A 37 10.27 16.75 -9.27
C GLN A 37 10.95 16.40 -10.59
N LEU A 38 12.09 15.70 -10.54
CA LEU A 38 12.81 15.24 -11.72
C LEU A 38 11.98 14.26 -12.54
N GLY A 39 11.32 13.30 -11.89
CA GLY A 39 10.44 12.34 -12.55
C GLY A 39 9.27 13.02 -13.25
N ALA A 40 8.60 13.95 -12.58
CA ALA A 40 7.50 14.73 -13.16
C ALA A 40 7.97 15.57 -14.37
N ALA A 41 9.11 16.26 -14.24
CA ALA A 41 9.69 17.06 -15.33
C ALA A 41 10.10 16.18 -16.52
N ALA A 42 10.72 15.03 -16.26
CA ALA A 42 11.10 14.06 -17.29
C ALA A 42 9.87 13.50 -18.02
N LEU A 43 8.81 13.15 -17.28
CA LEU A 43 7.58 12.62 -17.86
C LEU A 43 6.86 13.66 -18.73
N VAL A 44 6.75 14.91 -18.29
CA VAL A 44 6.17 16.00 -19.10
C VAL A 44 6.98 16.22 -20.39
N ARG A 45 8.32 16.19 -20.28
CA ARG A 45 9.21 16.28 -21.45
C ARG A 45 9.02 15.10 -22.41
N LEU A 46 8.91 13.89 -21.88
CA LEU A 46 8.74 12.66 -22.66
C LEU A 46 7.39 12.63 -23.38
N LEU A 47 6.31 12.96 -22.68
CA LEU A 47 4.95 12.95 -23.23
C LEU A 47 4.69 14.11 -24.19
N ARG A 48 5.57 15.13 -24.23
CA ARG A 48 5.45 16.35 -25.05
C ARG A 48 4.04 16.97 -24.98
N THR A 49 3.36 16.78 -23.85
CA THR A 49 1.95 17.11 -23.70
C THR A 49 1.80 18.60 -23.48
N ARG A 50 1.03 19.27 -24.34
CA ARG A 50 0.67 20.70 -24.15
C ARG A 50 -0.26 20.93 -22.95
N ARG A 51 -0.93 19.89 -22.48
CA ARG A 51 -1.76 19.91 -21.27
C ARG A 51 -1.07 19.10 -20.19
N VAL A 52 -0.43 19.80 -19.26
CA VAL A 52 0.12 19.19 -18.05
C VAL A 52 -1.05 19.00 -17.07
N PRO A 53 -1.37 17.75 -16.65
CA PRO A 53 -2.34 17.51 -15.58
C PRO A 53 -1.99 18.33 -14.33
N ALA A 54 -3.02 18.83 -13.62
CA ALA A 54 -2.82 19.71 -12.46
C ALA A 54 -1.88 19.12 -11.39
N VAL A 55 -1.86 17.79 -11.23
CA VAL A 55 -0.95 17.12 -10.29
C VAL A 55 0.52 17.28 -10.72
N LEU A 56 0.81 17.16 -12.02
CA LEU A 56 2.17 17.28 -12.55
C LEU A 56 2.64 18.74 -12.51
N SER A 57 1.74 19.71 -12.69
CA SER A 57 2.09 21.13 -12.55
C SER A 57 2.43 21.51 -11.11
N VAL A 58 1.70 20.97 -10.12
CA VAL A 58 2.01 21.19 -8.69
C VAL A 58 3.35 20.57 -8.32
N LEU A 59 3.62 19.34 -8.79
CA LEU A 59 4.90 18.70 -8.54
C LEU A 59 6.07 19.45 -9.21
N SER A 60 5.90 19.94 -10.44
CA SER A 60 6.94 20.69 -11.15
C SER A 60 7.18 22.10 -10.60
N GLY A 61 6.17 22.71 -9.96
CA GLY A 61 6.26 24.05 -9.36
C GLY A 61 6.94 24.08 -7.99
N GLY A 62 7.35 22.92 -7.47
CA GLY A 62 7.96 22.77 -6.16
C GLY A 62 6.95 22.42 -5.07
N VAL A 63 7.27 21.41 -4.26
CA VAL A 63 6.48 21.01 -3.09
C VAL A 63 7.22 21.40 -1.83
N CYS A 64 6.53 22.03 -0.88
CA CYS A 64 7.09 22.32 0.43
C CYS A 64 7.53 21.00 1.10
N ALA A 65 8.78 20.91 1.56
CA ALA A 65 9.33 19.70 2.19
C ALA A 65 8.47 19.22 3.37
N ARG A 66 7.89 20.14 4.16
CA ARG A 66 6.98 19.79 5.26
C ARG A 66 5.72 19.08 4.76
N ALA A 67 5.08 19.61 3.71
CA ALA A 67 3.88 18.99 3.14
C ALA A 67 4.20 17.63 2.51
N TRP A 68 5.36 17.52 1.88
CA TRP A 68 5.87 16.27 1.31
C TRP A 68 6.05 15.18 2.39
N TRP A 69 6.76 15.49 3.47
CA TRP A 69 6.95 14.56 4.57
C TRP A 69 5.66 14.26 5.33
N ALA A 70 4.78 15.25 5.50
CA ALA A 70 3.46 15.05 6.10
C ALA A 70 2.62 14.06 5.27
N ALA A 71 2.65 14.14 3.95
CA ALA A 71 1.96 13.18 3.08
C ALA A 71 2.52 11.76 3.22
N HIS A 72 3.85 11.61 3.29
CA HIS A 72 4.48 10.31 3.52
C HIS A 72 4.14 9.73 4.90
N ALA A 73 4.21 10.56 5.94
CA ALA A 73 3.83 10.18 7.29
C ALA A 73 2.36 9.78 7.36
N TRP A 74 1.47 10.52 6.68
CA TRP A 74 0.07 10.19 6.58
C TRP A 74 -0.15 8.83 5.93
N MET A 75 0.51 8.56 4.81
CA MET A 75 0.43 7.25 4.15
C MET A 75 0.98 6.11 5.02
N ALA A 76 2.07 6.36 5.74
CA ALA A 76 2.61 5.37 6.68
C ALA A 76 1.60 5.05 7.80
N VAL A 77 0.96 6.09 8.35
CA VAL A 77 -0.07 5.96 9.38
C VAL A 77 -1.31 5.22 8.86
N THR A 78 -1.78 5.51 7.63
CA THR A 78 -2.96 4.83 7.06
C THR A 78 -2.73 3.35 6.81
N TRP A 79 -1.48 2.90 6.65
CA TRP A 79 -1.14 1.48 6.52
C TRP A 79 -1.14 0.72 7.85
N LEU A 80 -0.97 1.40 8.99
CA LEU A 80 -0.95 0.73 10.29
C LEU A 80 -2.27 -0.01 10.60
N PRO A 81 -3.47 0.59 10.44
CA PRO A 81 -4.73 -0.12 10.63
C PRO A 81 -4.90 -1.33 9.72
N TYR A 82 -4.43 -1.26 8.47
CA TYR A 82 -4.55 -2.38 7.54
C TYR A 82 -3.59 -3.53 7.85
N GLY A 83 -2.36 -3.21 8.26
CA GLY A 83 -1.44 -4.24 8.74
C GLY A 83 -1.93 -4.86 10.05
N LEU A 84 -2.57 -4.06 10.92
CA LEU A 84 -3.21 -4.55 12.14
C LEU A 84 -4.38 -5.47 11.81
N SER A 85 -5.23 -5.14 10.84
CA SER A 85 -6.33 -6.02 10.42
C SER A 85 -5.81 -7.34 9.85
N LEU A 86 -4.72 -7.32 9.07
CA LEU A 86 -4.05 -8.53 8.62
C LEU A 86 -3.50 -9.38 9.78
N TRP A 87 -2.87 -8.74 10.77
CA TRP A 87 -2.39 -9.42 11.97
C TRP A 87 -3.55 -10.09 12.73
N LEU A 88 -4.67 -9.38 12.92
CA LEU A 88 -5.87 -9.90 13.58
C LEU A 88 -6.46 -11.10 12.83
N LEU A 89 -6.52 -11.04 11.49
CA LEU A 89 -6.97 -12.15 10.66
C LEU A 89 -6.09 -13.40 10.87
N LEU A 90 -4.77 -13.23 10.81
CA LEU A 90 -3.83 -14.33 11.04
C LEU A 90 -3.99 -14.94 12.44
N THR A 91 -4.08 -14.09 13.48
CA THR A 91 -4.30 -14.58 14.85
C THR A 91 -5.65 -15.29 15.01
N GLY A 92 -6.68 -14.85 14.28
CA GLY A 92 -8.00 -15.48 14.30
C GLY A 92 -8.04 -16.85 13.61
N PHE A 93 -7.03 -17.17 12.80
CA PHE A 93 -6.82 -18.50 12.20
C PHE A 93 -5.77 -19.33 12.95
N ASP A 94 -5.49 -19.00 14.22
CA ASP A 94 -4.46 -19.66 15.04
C ASP A 94 -3.06 -19.67 14.41
N ALA A 95 -2.77 -18.66 13.57
CA ALA A 95 -1.43 -18.40 13.06
C ALA A 95 -0.69 -17.44 13.99
N GLN A 96 0.50 -17.85 14.43
CA GLN A 96 1.40 -17.00 15.19
C GLN A 96 2.27 -16.20 14.23
N VAL A 97 2.15 -14.87 14.31
CA VAL A 97 3.00 -13.93 13.62
C VAL A 97 3.18 -12.69 14.50
N ARG A 98 4.38 -12.10 14.47
CA ARG A 98 4.61 -10.83 15.17
C ARG A 98 3.93 -9.68 14.42
N LEU A 99 3.46 -8.67 15.16
CA LEU A 99 2.81 -7.50 14.56
C LEU A 99 3.69 -6.79 13.53
N GLY A 100 4.98 -6.58 13.84
CA GLY A 100 5.93 -5.90 12.94
C GLY A 100 6.01 -6.52 11.52
N PRO A 101 6.27 -7.83 11.39
CA PRO A 101 6.21 -8.54 10.11
C PRO A 101 4.86 -8.43 9.39
N ALA A 102 3.73 -8.48 10.10
CA ALA A 102 2.41 -8.33 9.48
C ALA A 102 2.21 -6.92 8.89
N LEU A 103 2.57 -5.87 9.64
CA LEU A 103 2.57 -4.48 9.17
C LEU A 103 3.44 -4.28 7.92
N ALA A 104 4.69 -4.77 8.00
CA ALA A 104 5.66 -4.68 6.91
C ALA A 104 5.18 -5.42 5.64
N THR A 105 4.64 -6.62 5.82
CA THR A 105 4.13 -7.44 4.71
C THR A 105 2.96 -6.75 4.03
N PHE A 106 2.02 -6.19 4.79
CA PHE A 106 0.92 -5.42 4.20
C PHE A 106 1.43 -4.25 3.37
N ALA A 107 2.33 -3.44 3.92
CA ALA A 107 2.89 -2.27 3.23
C ALA A 107 3.63 -2.66 1.93
N LEU A 108 4.49 -3.68 1.99
CA LEU A 108 5.24 -4.17 0.82
C LEU A 108 4.33 -4.77 -0.24
N ALA A 109 3.34 -5.57 0.15
CA ALA A 109 2.37 -6.15 -0.77
C ALA A 109 1.51 -5.06 -1.44
N TRP A 110 1.13 -4.02 -0.70
CA TRP A 110 0.37 -2.89 -1.22
C TRP A 110 1.16 -2.13 -2.28
N VAL A 111 2.42 -1.79 -2.00
CA VAL A 111 3.32 -1.14 -2.97
C VAL A 111 3.56 -2.04 -4.18
N GLY A 112 3.86 -3.32 -3.96
CA GLY A 112 4.07 -4.29 -5.03
C GLY A 112 2.86 -4.47 -5.95
N GLY A 113 1.65 -4.41 -5.38
CA GLY A 113 0.40 -4.44 -6.13
C GLY A 113 0.25 -3.30 -7.14
N PHE A 114 0.82 -2.11 -6.86
CA PHE A 114 0.84 -0.99 -7.81
C PHE A 114 1.91 -1.09 -8.89
N LEU A 115 2.99 -1.85 -8.66
CA LEU A 115 4.08 -2.01 -9.63
C LEU A 115 3.69 -2.96 -10.78
N VAL A 116 2.74 -3.87 -10.54
CA VAL A 116 2.30 -4.84 -11.55
C VAL A 116 1.07 -4.32 -12.30
N LEU A 117 1.34 -3.63 -13.41
CA LEU A 117 0.34 -3.00 -14.31
C LEU A 117 -0.62 -3.97 -15.03
N ILE A 118 -0.36 -5.28 -14.95
CA ILE A 118 -1.06 -6.30 -15.76
C ILE A 118 -2.43 -6.68 -15.17
N ALA A 119 -2.63 -6.50 -13.85
CA ALA A 119 -3.89 -6.83 -13.18
C ALA A 119 -4.54 -5.58 -12.56
N PRO A 120 -5.81 -5.25 -12.89
CA PRO A 120 -6.49 -4.11 -12.28
C PRO A 120 -6.52 -4.26 -10.75
N ALA A 121 -6.09 -3.25 -10.01
CA ALA A 121 -5.96 -3.25 -8.54
C ALA A 121 -4.98 -4.29 -7.94
N GLY A 122 -4.07 -4.87 -8.74
CA GLY A 122 -3.10 -5.83 -8.24
C GLY A 122 -3.70 -7.19 -7.87
N VAL A 123 -4.82 -7.59 -8.51
CA VAL A 123 -5.43 -8.93 -8.36
C VAL A 123 -4.39 -10.01 -8.66
N GLY A 124 -3.96 -10.77 -7.65
CA GLY A 124 -2.93 -11.79 -7.83
C GLY A 124 -1.56 -11.34 -7.32
N PRO A 125 -0.89 -10.31 -7.89
CA PRO A 125 0.43 -9.87 -7.43
C PRO A 125 0.48 -9.48 -5.96
N ARG A 126 -0.52 -8.72 -5.48
CA ARG A 126 -0.58 -8.31 -4.06
C ARG A 126 -0.71 -9.53 -3.16
N ASP A 127 -1.62 -10.44 -3.51
CA ASP A 127 -1.91 -11.64 -2.72
C ASP A 127 -0.71 -12.61 -2.74
N ALA A 128 -0.03 -12.73 -3.89
CA ALA A 128 1.18 -13.54 -4.05
C ALA A 128 2.37 -12.97 -3.28
N ILE A 129 2.59 -11.65 -3.33
CA ILE A 129 3.65 -10.98 -2.55
C ILE A 129 3.35 -11.12 -1.06
N MET A 130 2.11 -10.87 -0.65
CA MET A 130 1.69 -11.05 0.75
C MET A 130 1.94 -12.49 1.21
N ALA A 131 1.57 -13.48 0.38
CA ALA A 131 1.80 -14.88 0.70
C ALA A 131 3.28 -15.23 0.81
N ALA A 132 4.09 -14.82 -0.18
CA ALA A 132 5.52 -15.07 -0.20
C ALA A 132 6.25 -14.47 1.01
N LEU A 133 5.81 -13.31 1.50
CA LEU A 133 6.38 -12.66 2.67
C LEU A 133 5.88 -13.28 3.99
N LEU A 134 4.62 -13.71 4.08
CA LEU A 134 4.05 -14.30 5.31
C LEU A 134 4.44 -15.76 5.52
N LEU A 135 4.53 -16.57 4.47
CA LEU A 135 4.88 -17.99 4.53
C LEU A 135 6.10 -18.30 5.42
N PRO A 136 7.25 -17.60 5.29
CA PRO A 136 8.40 -17.84 6.15
C PRO A 136 8.27 -17.26 7.57
N ALA A 137 7.27 -16.40 7.81
CA ALA A 137 7.10 -15.66 9.06
C ALA A 137 5.94 -16.17 9.94
N VAL A 138 5.11 -17.09 9.42
CA VAL A 138 3.93 -17.63 10.08
C VAL A 138 4.19 -19.06 10.55
N SER A 139 3.83 -19.34 11.80
CA SER A 139 3.71 -20.71 12.33
C SER A 139 2.27 -20.99 12.72
N VAL A 140 1.70 -22.10 12.21
CA VAL A 140 0.32 -22.51 12.50
C VAL A 140 0.35 -23.61 13.56
N THR A 141 -0.46 -23.45 14.60
CA THR A 141 -0.54 -24.38 15.74
C THR A 141 -1.80 -25.26 15.74
N GLY A 142 -2.75 -25.00 14.84
CA GLY A 142 -4.02 -25.74 14.76
C GLY A 142 -3.94 -27.01 13.90
N ASP A 143 -4.61 -28.07 14.34
CA ASP A 143 -4.73 -29.32 13.59
C ASP A 143 -5.64 -29.16 12.36
N GLY A 144 -5.11 -29.45 11.17
CA GLY A 144 -5.89 -29.53 9.92
C GLY A 144 -5.76 -28.35 8.95
N LEU A 145 -5.06 -27.27 9.32
CA LEU A 145 -4.79 -26.14 8.41
C LEU A 145 -3.30 -26.05 8.07
N THR A 146 -3.00 -25.89 6.79
CA THR A 146 -1.63 -25.61 6.36
C THR A 146 -1.31 -24.11 6.50
N ALA A 147 -0.04 -23.77 6.73
CA ALA A 147 0.41 -22.37 6.72
C ALA A 147 0.02 -21.67 5.40
N SER A 148 0.09 -22.37 4.28
CA SER A 148 -0.30 -21.85 2.97
C SER A 148 -1.78 -21.49 2.89
N SER A 149 -2.68 -22.36 3.39
CA SER A 149 -4.12 -22.09 3.39
C SER A 149 -4.50 -20.91 4.28
N VAL A 150 -3.89 -20.79 5.47
CA VAL A 150 -4.16 -19.68 6.40
C VAL A 150 -3.70 -18.34 5.82
N VAL A 151 -2.49 -18.32 5.25
CA VAL A 151 -1.92 -17.14 4.62
C VAL A 151 -2.76 -16.68 3.43
N LEU A 152 -3.17 -17.60 2.56
CA LEU A 152 -4.00 -17.28 1.41
C LEU A 152 -5.39 -16.78 1.84
N ALA A 153 -6.03 -17.45 2.80
CA ALA A 153 -7.33 -17.04 3.33
C ALA A 153 -7.26 -15.63 3.94
N SER A 154 -6.20 -15.34 4.71
CA SER A 154 -5.97 -14.04 5.32
C SER A 154 -5.70 -12.93 4.28
N ALA A 155 -4.96 -13.24 3.21
CA ALA A 155 -4.73 -12.30 2.11
C ALA A 155 -6.04 -11.95 1.39
N VAL A 156 -6.85 -12.95 1.06
CA VAL A 156 -8.17 -12.76 0.43
C VAL A 156 -9.13 -12.01 1.36
N ALA A 157 -9.18 -12.36 2.65
CA ALA A 157 -10.03 -11.69 3.63
C ALA A 157 -9.62 -10.22 3.85
N SER A 158 -8.32 -9.94 3.92
CA SER A 158 -7.80 -8.57 4.00
C SER A 158 -8.24 -7.76 2.78
N ARG A 159 -8.13 -8.36 1.59
CA ARG A 159 -8.56 -7.71 0.36
C ARG A 159 -10.05 -7.43 0.32
N LEU A 160 -10.89 -8.42 0.66
CA LEU A 160 -12.34 -8.23 0.76
C LEU A 160 -12.67 -7.08 1.70
N THR A 161 -12.01 -7.01 2.86
CA THR A 161 -12.19 -5.93 3.83
C THR A 161 -11.84 -4.57 3.22
N THR A 162 -10.71 -4.46 2.51
CA THR A 162 -10.32 -3.21 1.84
C THR A 162 -11.28 -2.81 0.73
N THR A 163 -11.71 -3.77 -0.10
CA THR A 163 -12.64 -3.51 -1.22
C THR A 163 -14.02 -3.08 -0.72
N VAL A 164 -14.53 -3.72 0.34
CA VAL A 164 -15.79 -3.32 0.97
C VAL A 164 -15.67 -1.90 1.54
N GLY A 165 -14.56 -1.58 2.21
CA GLY A 165 -14.27 -0.23 2.69
C GLY A 165 -14.29 0.82 1.57
N ASP A 166 -13.64 0.53 0.45
CA ASP A 166 -13.61 1.41 -0.72
C ASP A 166 -15.00 1.63 -1.30
N VAL A 167 -15.80 0.56 -1.44
CA VAL A 167 -17.18 0.63 -1.94
C VAL A 167 -18.06 1.46 -1.01
N VAL A 168 -17.96 1.24 0.30
CA VAL A 168 -18.71 2.01 1.31
C VAL A 168 -18.36 3.50 1.22
N MET A 169 -17.07 3.84 1.15
CA MET A 169 -16.63 5.23 1.01
C MET A 169 -17.08 5.86 -0.30
N ALA A 170 -16.99 5.12 -1.41
CA ALA A 170 -17.45 5.59 -2.72
C ALA A 170 -18.95 5.88 -2.71
N LEU A 171 -19.77 4.94 -2.25
CA LEU A 171 -21.23 5.09 -2.16
C LEU A 171 -21.64 6.19 -1.18
N GLY A 172 -20.98 6.27 -0.02
CA GLY A 172 -21.19 7.33 0.96
C GLY A 172 -20.90 8.71 0.38
N SER A 173 -19.77 8.87 -0.31
CA SER A 173 -19.41 10.13 -0.97
C SER A 173 -20.42 10.54 -2.05
N LEU A 174 -20.96 9.57 -2.79
CA LEU A 174 -21.99 9.81 -3.80
C LEU A 174 -23.32 10.22 -3.16
N ALA A 175 -23.70 9.59 -2.05
CA ALA A 175 -24.91 9.93 -1.31
C ALA A 175 -24.84 11.36 -0.75
N VAL A 176 -23.72 11.74 -0.11
CA VAL A 176 -23.49 13.10 0.39
C VAL A 176 -23.56 14.13 -0.74
N ARG A 177 -22.89 13.86 -1.88
CA ARG A 177 -22.94 14.75 -3.06
C ARG A 177 -24.37 14.93 -3.60
N ARG A 178 -25.18 13.86 -3.61
CA ARG A 178 -26.58 13.94 -4.04
C ARG A 178 -27.44 14.73 -3.05
N ALA A 179 -27.21 14.59 -1.75
CA ALA A 179 -27.93 15.34 -0.73
C ALA A 179 -27.65 16.85 -0.81
N MET A 180 -26.38 17.23 -0.97
CA MET A 180 -25.99 18.66 -1.12
C MET A 180 -26.64 19.31 -2.34
N ARG A 181 -26.63 18.64 -3.51
CA ARG A 181 -27.25 19.15 -4.74
C ARG A 181 -28.77 19.31 -4.64
N ARG A 182 -29.44 18.46 -3.85
CA ARG A 182 -30.88 18.58 -3.59
C ARG A 182 -31.20 19.78 -2.71
N GLY A 183 -30.33 20.12 -1.75
CA GLY A 183 -30.47 21.30 -0.90
C GLY A 183 -30.31 22.62 -1.65
N GLU A 184 -29.40 22.69 -2.63
CA GLU A 184 -29.20 23.88 -3.49
C GLU A 184 -30.38 24.14 -4.46
N SER A 185 -31.23 23.14 -4.69
CA SER A 185 -32.38 23.24 -5.60
C SER A 185 -33.69 23.63 -4.90
N ALA A 186 -33.69 23.79 -3.57
CA ALA A 186 -34.86 24.26 -2.84
C ALA A 186 -34.94 25.80 -2.96
N PRO A 187 -36.02 26.38 -3.50
CA PRO A 187 -36.13 27.83 -3.64
C PRO A 187 -36.18 28.48 -2.25
N ALA A 188 -35.42 29.57 -2.08
CA ALA A 188 -35.60 30.48 -0.96
C ALA A 188 -37.01 31.09 -1.08
N GLY A 189 -37.92 30.62 -0.23
CA GLY A 189 -39.26 31.19 -0.07
C GLY A 189 -39.20 32.55 0.61
#